data_AF-A0A8B6FMQ1-F1
#
_entry.id   AF-A0A8B6FMQ1-F1
#
_cell.length_a   1.000
_cell.length_b   1.000
_cell.length_c   1.000
_cell.angle_alpha   90.00
_cell.angle_beta   90.00
_cell.angle_gamma   90.00
#
_symmetry.space_group_name_H-M   'P 1'
#
loop_
_entity.id
_entity.type
_entity.pdbx_description
1 polymer ?
#
loop_
_entity_poly.entity_id
_entity_poly.type
_entity_poly.pdbx_seq_one_letter_code
_entity_poly.pdbx_strand_id
1 'polypeptide(L)'
;MLGYTWTKTTEALMLIDGPLLGDSGYACKPYLLTPNLRPSTRHQERFNSAQTRTRSVIERTFGRWKRRFHLLHSEIRLTPDRVCKIVIACAILHNFAILQREPMIYDREVEEIDI
;
A
#
# COMPACT_ATOMS: atom_id res chain seq x y z
N MET A 1 -21.70 24.62 -8.88
CA MET A 1 -22.64 23.67 -8.26
C MET A 1 -22.57 22.37 -9.06
N LEU A 2 -21.49 21.60 -8.86
CA LEU A 2 -21.45 20.29 -8.20
C LEU A 2 -22.18 19.17 -8.96
N GLY A 3 -21.42 18.41 -9.74
CA GLY A 3 -21.88 17.24 -10.49
C GLY A 3 -20.75 16.35 -10.98
N TYR A 4 -19.67 16.19 -10.22
CA TYR A 4 -18.70 15.13 -10.48
C TYR A 4 -19.20 13.86 -9.78
N THR A 5 -19.89 13.04 -10.55
CA THR A 5 -20.47 11.77 -10.12
C THR A 5 -19.37 10.79 -9.68
N TRP A 6 -19.43 10.39 -8.41
CA TRP A 6 -18.57 9.38 -7.76
C TRP A 6 -18.70 7.95 -8.34
N THR A 7 -19.38 7.79 -9.47
CA THR A 7 -19.77 6.51 -10.07
C THR A 7 -18.61 5.78 -10.76
N LYS A 8 -17.57 6.50 -11.23
CA LYS A 8 -16.42 5.86 -11.89
C LYS A 8 -15.44 5.20 -10.91
N THR A 9 -15.38 5.66 -9.66
CA THR A 9 -14.54 5.03 -8.63
C THR A 9 -15.14 3.73 -8.10
N THR A 10 -16.47 3.61 -8.08
CA THR A 10 -17.14 2.36 -7.70
C THR A 10 -16.96 1.25 -8.73
N GLU A 11 -16.89 1.56 -10.02
CA GLU A 11 -16.61 0.56 -11.06
C GLU A 11 -15.18 -0.01 -10.97
N ALA A 12 -14.19 0.81 -10.63
CA ALA A 12 -12.83 0.33 -10.38
C ALA A 12 -12.73 -0.52 -9.11
N LEU A 13 -13.53 -0.21 -8.08
CA LEU A 13 -13.66 -1.02 -6.86
C LEU A 13 -14.40 -2.35 -7.11
N MET A 14 -15.29 -2.42 -8.11
CA MET A 14 -15.96 -3.65 -8.54
C MET A 14 -15.02 -4.65 -9.24
N LEU A 15 -13.77 -4.26 -9.55
CA LEU A 15 -12.80 -5.14 -10.21
C LEU A 15 -12.06 -6.07 -9.23
N ILE A 16 -12.20 -5.85 -7.92
CA ILE A 16 -11.59 -6.66 -6.86
C ILE A 16 -12.72 -7.43 -6.17
N ASP A 17 -12.75 -8.74 -6.34
CA ASP A 17 -13.69 -9.60 -5.63
C ASP A 17 -13.25 -9.73 -4.16
N GLY A 18 -13.84 -8.89 -3.29
CA GLY A 18 -13.61 -8.92 -1.85
C GLY A 18 -13.49 -7.53 -1.20
N PRO A 19 -13.59 -7.46 0.14
CA PRO A 19 -13.46 -6.21 0.87
C PRO A 19 -12.01 -5.75 0.91
N LEU A 20 -11.82 -4.43 0.94
CA LEU A 20 -10.51 -3.81 1.17
C LEU A 20 -10.04 -4.03 2.61
N LEU A 21 -8.72 -4.10 2.80
CA LEU A 21 -8.12 -4.09 4.14
C LEU A 21 -7.68 -2.67 4.50
N GLY A 22 -8.35 -2.09 5.50
CA GLY A 22 -8.00 -0.81 6.09
C GLY A 22 -7.15 -0.97 7.35
N ASP A 23 -6.66 0.14 7.87
CA ASP A 23 -6.03 0.17 9.19
C ASP A 23 -6.98 0.58 10.31
N SER A 24 -6.47 0.63 11.54
CA SER A 24 -7.24 1.01 12.73
C SER A 24 -7.70 2.47 12.74
N GLY A 25 -7.23 3.31 11.82
CA GLY A 25 -7.68 4.69 11.65
C GLY A 25 -8.99 4.81 10.87
N TYR A 26 -9.41 3.74 10.18
CA TYR A 26 -10.68 3.71 9.44
C TYR A 26 -11.78 3.03 10.24
N ALA A 27 -13.03 3.38 9.92
CA ALA A 27 -14.19 2.63 10.39
C ALA A 27 -14.37 1.35 9.56
N CYS A 28 -14.77 0.26 10.21
CA CYS A 28 -15.17 -0.96 9.52
C CYS A 28 -16.45 -0.73 8.68
N LYS A 29 -16.46 -1.16 7.43
CA LYS A 29 -17.56 -1.02 6.45
C LYS A 29 -17.74 -2.33 5.67
N PRO A 30 -18.89 -2.54 4.99
CA PRO A 30 -19.11 -3.72 4.15
C PRO A 30 -18.04 -3.96 3.08
N TYR A 31 -17.36 -2.89 2.65
CA TYR A 31 -16.30 -2.91 1.65
C TYR A 31 -14.89 -2.66 2.24
N LEU A 32 -14.76 -2.47 3.56
CA LEU A 32 -13.49 -2.13 4.22
C LEU A 32 -13.39 -2.81 5.59
N LEU A 33 -12.56 -3.84 5.69
CA LEU A 33 -12.28 -4.53 6.95
C LEU A 33 -11.10 -3.88 7.68
N THR A 34 -11.26 -3.62 8.96
CA THR A 34 -10.25 -3.03 9.84
C THR A 34 -9.91 -3.97 10.99
N PRO A 35 -8.72 -3.85 11.60
CA PRO A 35 -8.34 -4.73 12.71
C PRO A 35 -9.33 -4.62 13.88
N ASN A 36 -9.55 -5.73 14.59
CA ASN A 36 -10.28 -5.72 15.84
C ASN A 36 -9.41 -5.03 16.90
N LEU A 37 -9.84 -3.88 17.43
CA LEU A 37 -9.07 -3.10 18.42
C LEU A 37 -8.93 -3.81 19.77
N ARG A 38 -9.92 -4.64 20.12
CA ARG A 38 -9.96 -5.44 21.34
C ARG A 38 -10.39 -6.86 20.99
N PRO A 39 -9.50 -7.69 20.42
CA PRO A 39 -9.84 -9.06 20.07
C PRO A 39 -10.13 -9.84 21.36
N SER A 40 -11.29 -10.48 21.42
CA SER A 40 -11.73 -11.31 22.56
C SER A 40 -11.92 -12.78 22.17
N THR A 41 -11.82 -13.10 20.88
CA THR A 41 -11.97 -14.45 20.35
C THR A 41 -10.77 -14.85 19.51
N ARG A 42 -10.47 -16.16 19.50
CA ARG A 42 -9.41 -16.74 18.65
C ARG A 42 -9.56 -16.40 17.16
N HIS A 43 -10.79 -16.22 16.68
CA HIS A 43 -11.06 -15.84 15.30
C HIS A 43 -10.60 -14.40 15.01
N GLN A 44 -10.87 -13.46 15.94
CA GLN A 44 -10.41 -12.07 15.82
C GLN A 44 -8.89 -11.96 15.90
N GLU A 45 -8.24 -12.73 16.78
CA GLU A 45 -6.78 -12.78 16.88
C GLU A 45 -6.14 -13.30 15.60
N ARG A 46 -6.69 -14.38 15.03
CA ARG A 46 -6.24 -14.94 13.75
C ARG A 46 -6.42 -13.96 12.61
N PHE A 47 -7.56 -13.28 12.55
CA PHE A 47 -7.82 -12.24 11.56
C PHE A 47 -6.79 -11.10 11.67
N ASN A 48 -6.59 -10.54 12.87
CA ASN A 48 -5.61 -9.46 13.08
C ASN A 48 -4.19 -9.90 12.73
N SER A 49 -3.81 -11.14 13.07
CA SER A 49 -2.50 -11.71 12.73
C SER A 49 -2.30 -11.80 11.21
N ALA A 50 -3.30 -12.30 10.48
CA ALA A 50 -3.27 -12.38 9.03
C ALA A 50 -3.19 -10.98 8.40
N GLN A 51 -4.03 -10.05 8.86
CA GLN A 51 -4.03 -8.66 8.38
C GLN A 51 -2.69 -7.97 8.62
N THR A 52 -2.08 -8.17 9.79
CA THR A 52 -0.76 -7.62 10.13
C THR A 52 0.32 -8.13 9.18
N ARG A 53 0.35 -9.45 8.92
CA ARG A 53 1.31 -10.06 7.99
C ARG A 53 1.16 -9.50 6.57
N THR A 54 -0.08 -9.36 6.09
CA THR A 54 -0.35 -8.77 4.77
C THR A 54 0.11 -7.31 4.71
N ARG A 55 -0.18 -6.52 5.76
CA ARG A 55 0.24 -5.12 5.84
C ARG A 55 1.75 -4.95 5.86
N SER A 56 2.49 -5.83 6.55
CA SER A 56 3.95 -5.79 6.56
C SER A 56 4.57 -5.89 5.16
N VAL A 57 3.94 -6.63 4.23
CA VAL A 57 4.42 -6.72 2.84
C VAL A 57 4.25 -5.37 2.14
N ILE A 58 3.08 -4.75 2.25
CA ILE A 58 2.79 -3.45 1.63
C ILE A 58 3.67 -2.33 2.22
N GLU A 59 3.87 -2.30 3.53
CA GLU A 59 4.75 -1.33 4.18
C GLU A 59 6.20 -1.45 3.72
N ARG A 60 6.72 -2.68 3.59
CA ARG A 60 8.05 -2.94 3.03
C ARG A 60 8.15 -2.47 1.59
N THR A 61 7.12 -2.73 0.77
CA THR A 61 7.05 -2.26 -0.61
C THR A 61 7.07 -0.74 -0.69
N PHE A 62 6.27 -0.03 0.12
CA PHE A 62 6.32 1.43 0.19
C PHE A 62 7.67 1.95 0.66
N GLY A 63 8.30 1.29 1.63
CA GLY A 63 9.67 1.62 2.04
C GLY A 63 10.67 1.52 0.87
N ARG A 64 10.58 0.45 0.06
CA ARG A 64 11.40 0.30 -1.16
C ARG A 64 11.11 1.39 -2.18
N TRP A 65 9.84 1.72 -2.41
CA TRP A 65 9.44 2.74 -3.38
C TRP A 65 9.90 4.14 -2.98
N LYS A 66 9.75 4.52 -1.72
CA LYS A 66 10.24 5.83 -1.22
C LYS A 66 11.74 6.00 -1.36
N ARG A 67 12.51 4.91 -1.23
CA ARG A 67 13.96 4.92 -1.44
C ARG A 67 14.33 4.98 -2.92
N ARG A 68 13.64 4.22 -3.78
CA ARG A 68 13.93 4.16 -5.22
C ARG A 68 13.48 5.43 -5.96
N PHE A 69 12.32 5.96 -5.58
CA PHE A 69 11.71 7.14 -6.17
C PHE A 69 11.63 8.24 -5.11
N HIS A 70 12.64 9.10 -5.08
CA HIS A 70 12.76 10.16 -4.08
C HIS A 70 11.54 11.11 -4.04
N LEU A 71 10.81 11.22 -5.16
CA LEU A 71 9.55 11.97 -5.23
C LEU A 71 8.46 11.46 -4.26
N LEU A 72 8.52 10.18 -3.85
CA LEU A 72 7.57 9.58 -2.89
C LEU A 72 8.05 9.75 -1.44
N HIS A 73 9.26 10.26 -1.24
CA HIS A 73 9.84 10.45 0.09
C HIS A 73 9.23 11.65 0.83
N SER A 74 8.77 12.67 0.11
CA SER A 74 8.23 13.92 0.64
C SER A 74 6.80 14.20 0.16
N GLU A 75 6.25 15.32 0.64
CA GLU A 75 4.94 15.81 0.23
C GLU A 75 4.91 16.12 -1.28
N ILE A 76 3.91 15.60 -2.00
CA ILE A 76 3.72 15.85 -3.42
C ILE A 76 2.64 16.92 -3.60
N ARG A 77 3.03 18.11 -4.07
CA ARG A 77 2.15 19.27 -4.28
C ARG A 77 1.54 19.27 -5.68
N LEU A 78 0.87 18.17 -6.04
CA LEU A 78 0.18 18.01 -7.31
C LEU A 78 -1.27 17.61 -7.07
N THR A 79 -2.12 17.83 -8.09
CA THR A 79 -3.51 17.37 -8.06
C THR A 79 -3.58 15.85 -7.89
N PRO A 80 -4.57 15.29 -7.16
CA PRO A 80 -4.71 13.85 -6.96
C PRO A 80 -4.63 13.01 -8.24
N ASP A 81 -5.24 13.45 -9.34
CA ASP A 81 -5.15 12.78 -10.65
C ASP A 81 -3.71 12.60 -11.15
N ARG A 82 -2.89 13.63 -11.02
CA ARG A 82 -1.46 13.58 -11.38
C ARG A 82 -0.68 12.68 -10.43
N VAL A 83 -0.99 12.72 -9.13
CA VAL A 83 -0.36 11.84 -8.14
C VAL A 83 -0.67 10.38 -8.45
N CYS A 84 -1.91 10.04 -8.79
CA CYS A 84 -2.28 8.68 -9.20
C CYS A 84 -1.46 8.19 -10.40
N LYS A 85 -1.29 9.04 -11.43
CA LYS A 85 -0.45 8.71 -12.60
C LYS A 85 1.01 8.46 -12.22
N ILE A 86 1.55 9.28 -11.32
CA ILE A 86 2.91 9.10 -10.79
C ILE A 86 3.05 7.78 -10.04
N VAL A 87 2.10 7.46 -9.15
CA VAL A 87 2.11 6.20 -8.39
C VAL A 87 2.06 4.99 -9.33
N ILE A 88 1.23 5.04 -10.38
CA ILE A 88 1.17 3.99 -11.40
C ILE A 88 2.50 3.87 -12.16
N ALA A 89 3.10 4.99 -12.56
CA ALA A 89 4.40 4.99 -13.24
C ALA A 89 5.51 4.40 -12.35
N CYS A 90 5.55 4.76 -11.06
CA CYS A 90 6.46 4.15 -10.09
C CYS A 90 6.25 2.64 -9.97
N ALA A 91 5.00 2.16 -10.00
CA ALA A 91 4.69 0.73 -9.99
C ALA A 91 5.29 -0.01 -11.19
N ILE A 92 5.05 0.53 -12.38
CA ILE A 92 5.52 -0.05 -13.65
C ILE A 92 7.06 -0.09 -13.66
N LEU A 93 7.71 1.04 -13.32
CA LEU A 93 9.17 1.14 -13.28
C LEU A 93 9.77 0.22 -12.21
N HIS A 94 9.14 0.09 -11.05
CA HIS A 94 9.58 -0.83 -10.01
C HIS A 94 9.55 -2.28 -10.47
N ASN A 95 8.45 -2.70 -11.10
CA ASN A 95 8.31 -4.05 -11.63
C ASN A 95 9.33 -4.31 -12.75
N PHE A 96 9.54 -3.34 -13.63
CA PHE A 96 10.56 -3.43 -14.67
C PHE A 96 11.96 -3.61 -14.05
N ALA A 97 12.30 -2.82 -13.03
CA ALA A 97 13.59 -2.94 -12.34
C ALA A 97 13.78 -4.31 -11.65
N ILE A 98 12.71 -4.87 -11.05
CA ILE A 98 12.74 -6.25 -10.51
C ILE A 98 13.04 -7.26 -11.62
N LEU A 99 12.40 -7.13 -12.78
CA LEU A 99 12.62 -8.03 -13.92
C LEU A 99 14.07 -7.93 -14.44
N GLN A 100 14.64 -6.73 -14.44
CA GLN A 100 16.03 -6.49 -14.80
C GLN A 100 17.04 -6.88 -13.70
N ARG A 101 16.56 -7.36 -12.54
CA ARG A 101 17.38 -7.66 -11.36
C ARG A 101 18.26 -6.49 -10.93
N GLU A 102 17.74 -5.27 -11.10
CA GLU A 102 18.47 -4.07 -10.71
C GLU A 102 18.54 -4.00 -9.18
N PRO A 103 19.75 -3.95 -8.59
CA PRO A 103 19.92 -3.97 -7.14
C PRO A 103 19.24 -2.76 -6.51
N MET A 104 18.69 -2.93 -5.30
CA MET A 104 18.30 -1.75 -4.52
C MET A 104 19.58 -1.05 -4.08
N ILE A 105 19.57 0.29 -4.08
CA ILE A 105 20.75 1.12 -3.78
C ILE A 105 21.40 0.80 -2.42
N TYR A 106 20.69 0.12 -1.50
CA TYR A 106 21.16 -0.25 -0.16
C TYR A 106 21.37 -1.76 0.08
N ASP A 107 21.20 -2.64 -0.91
CA ASP A 107 21.52 -4.08 -0.72
C ASP A 107 23.04 -4.31 -0.51
N ARG A 108 23.87 -3.26 -0.64
CA ARG A 108 25.32 -3.32 -0.40
C ARG A 108 25.78 -2.86 0.99
N GLU A 109 24.89 -2.36 1.86
CA GLU A 109 25.28 -1.80 3.17
C GLU A 109 24.80 -2.63 4.38
N VAL A 110 24.10 -3.75 4.17
CA VAL A 110 23.56 -4.59 5.28
C VAL A 110 24.38 -5.88 5.50
N GLU A 111 25.50 -6.08 4.80
CA GLU A 111 26.41 -7.23 5.02
C GLU A 111 27.56 -6.94 6.00
N GLU A 112 27.66 -5.74 6.60
CA GLU A 112 28.68 -5.42 7.61
C GLU A 112 28.08 -4.89 8.93
N ILE A 113 27.31 -5.70 9.66
CA ILE A 113 27.29 -5.65 11.14
C ILE A 113 27.05 -7.08 11.67
N ASP A 114 28.07 -7.92 11.55
CA ASP A 114 28.33 -9.00 12.51
C ASP A 114 29.24 -8.42 13.60
N ILE A 115 28.66 -8.04 14.75
CA ILE A 115 29.33 -8.03 16.08
C ILE A 115 28.27 -8.34 17.14
#